data_AF-A0A7C1I7H5-F1
#
_entry.id   AF-A0A7C1I7H5-F1
#
_cell.length_a   1.000
_cell.length_b   1.000
_cell.length_c   1.000
_cell.angle_alpha   90.00
_cell.angle_beta   90.00
_cell.angle_gamma   90.00
#
_symmetry.space_group_name_H-M   'P 1'
#
loop_
_entity.id
_entity.type
_entity.pdbx_description
1 polymer ?
#
loop_
_entity_poly.entity_id
_entity_poly.type
_entity_poly.pdbx_seq_one_letter_code
_entity_poly.pdbx_strand_id
1 'polypeptide(L)'
;MNEMLMELNTAIGKEKEYYEYVKNAIPKMQKEFLDKKFKGAGDSEEKKPEPDWMKDSGNFREIDARKSGEPFDMVTAEFDGLSSGEGFVLIQSFRPEPLIAYLEKKGSQTYVKKISEDEYRVYFYKKAGGE
;
A
#
# COMPACT_ATOMS: atom_id res chain seq x y z
N MET A 1 25.50 17.39 -4.95
CA MET A 1 26.31 17.43 -3.70
C MET A 1 27.09 16.12 -3.42
N ASN A 2 26.93 15.04 -4.19
CA ASN A 2 27.71 13.80 -4.03
C ASN A 2 29.02 13.72 -4.83
N GLU A 3 29.19 14.56 -5.87
CA GLU A 3 30.35 14.50 -6.77
C GLU A 3 31.65 14.96 -6.09
N MET A 4 31.59 16.05 -5.33
CA MET A 4 32.75 16.62 -4.61
C MET A 4 33.29 15.70 -3.50
N LEU A 5 32.43 14.88 -2.89
CA LEU A 5 32.82 13.87 -1.88
C LEU A 5 33.50 12.65 -2.52
N MET A 6 33.17 12.33 -3.78
CA MET A 6 33.79 11.23 -4.52
C MET A 6 35.21 11.61 -4.92
N GLU A 7 35.39 12.82 -5.47
CA GLU A 7 36.71 13.34 -5.87
C GLU A 7 37.68 13.49 -4.68
N LEU A 8 37.17 13.95 -3.52
CA LEU A 8 37.96 14.01 -2.28
C LEU A 8 38.41 12.62 -1.82
N ASN A 9 37.55 11.60 -1.89
CA ASN A 9 37.89 10.25 -1.43
C ASN A 9 38.81 9.48 -2.40
N THR A 10 38.76 9.78 -3.71
CA THR A 10 39.68 9.29 -4.73
C THR A 10 41.11 9.79 -4.48
N ALA A 11 41.28 11.07 -4.11
CA ALA A 11 42.59 11.67 -3.84
C ALA A 11 43.32 11.08 -2.62
N ILE A 12 42.60 10.44 -1.68
CA ILE A 12 43.14 9.84 -0.45
C ILE A 12 43.29 8.31 -0.55
N GLY A 13 43.03 7.72 -1.72
CA GLY A 13 43.17 6.27 -1.96
C GLY A 13 42.11 5.39 -1.28
N LYS A 14 41.02 6.00 -0.76
CA LYS A 14 39.92 5.30 -0.05
C LYS A 14 38.71 5.00 -0.95
N GLU A 15 38.93 4.98 -2.26
CA GLU A 15 37.90 4.79 -3.27
C GLU A 15 37.20 3.43 -3.15
N LYS A 16 37.96 2.35 -2.93
CA LYS A 16 37.39 1.00 -2.72
C LYS A 16 36.49 0.93 -1.49
N GLU A 17 36.89 1.57 -0.38
CA GLU A 17 36.11 1.55 0.86
C GLU A 17 34.80 2.34 0.72
N TYR A 18 34.81 3.47 0.00
CA TYR A 18 33.61 4.24 -0.29
C TYR A 18 32.67 3.51 -1.26
N TYR A 19 33.20 2.93 -2.36
CA TYR A 19 32.39 2.14 -3.29
C TYR A 19 31.80 0.89 -2.63
N GLU A 20 32.56 0.18 -1.80
CA GLU A 20 32.07 -0.96 -1.03
C GLU A 20 31.03 -0.51 0.02
N TYR A 21 31.27 0.61 0.71
CA TYR A 21 30.31 1.17 1.65
C TYR A 21 29.01 1.56 0.94
N VAL A 22 29.07 2.28 -0.17
CA VAL A 22 27.87 2.71 -0.92
C VAL A 22 27.15 1.50 -1.53
N LYS A 23 27.88 0.54 -2.11
CA LYS A 23 27.32 -0.69 -2.68
C LYS A 23 26.67 -1.60 -1.63
N ASN A 24 27.16 -1.61 -0.39
CA ASN A 24 26.57 -2.39 0.70
C ASN A 24 25.55 -1.60 1.52
N ALA A 25 25.69 -0.28 1.65
CA ALA A 25 24.84 0.58 2.47
C ALA A 25 23.59 1.05 1.72
N ILE A 26 23.63 1.24 0.39
CA ILE A 26 22.42 1.53 -0.39
C ILE A 26 21.39 0.39 -0.26
N PRO A 27 21.71 -0.89 -0.50
CA PRO A 27 20.74 -1.97 -0.34
C PRO A 27 20.36 -2.16 1.13
N LYS A 28 21.24 -1.87 2.09
CA LYS A 28 20.93 -2.00 3.52
C LYS A 28 20.03 -0.88 4.04
N MET A 29 20.26 0.38 3.65
CA MET A 29 19.38 1.49 3.97
C MET A 29 18.05 1.39 3.21
N GLN A 30 18.04 0.97 1.95
CA GLN A 30 16.80 0.67 1.24
C GLN A 30 16.06 -0.49 1.92
N LYS A 31 16.76 -1.56 2.33
CA LYS A 31 16.17 -2.67 3.06
C LYS A 31 15.70 -2.27 4.45
N GLU A 32 16.38 -1.37 5.17
CA GLU A 32 15.93 -0.88 6.48
C GLU A 32 14.80 0.15 6.34
N PHE A 33 14.78 0.98 5.29
CA PHE A 33 13.65 1.84 4.96
C PHE A 33 12.45 1.02 4.50
N LEU A 34 12.66 -0.01 3.68
CA LEU A 34 11.63 -0.97 3.29
C LEU A 34 11.18 -1.76 4.53
N ASP A 35 12.06 -2.38 5.31
CA ASP A 35 11.70 -3.12 6.53
C ASP A 35 11.00 -2.22 7.55
N LYS A 36 11.39 -0.96 7.73
CA LYS A 36 10.71 -0.05 8.67
C LYS A 36 9.37 0.48 8.14
N LYS A 37 9.20 0.58 6.81
CA LYS A 37 7.95 1.00 6.15
C LYS A 37 7.03 -0.18 5.82
N PHE A 38 7.57 -1.40 5.77
CA PHE A 38 6.93 -2.67 5.41
C PHE A 38 7.00 -3.71 6.56
N LYS A 39 7.47 -3.39 7.77
CA LYS A 39 7.32 -4.22 8.99
C LYS A 39 5.87 -4.35 9.48
N GLY A 40 4.92 -3.80 8.71
CA GLY A 40 3.49 -4.10 8.77
C GLY A 40 2.87 -4.42 7.40
N ALA A 41 3.69 -4.58 6.37
CA ALA A 41 3.29 -4.90 4.99
C ALA A 41 4.20 -6.00 4.39
N GLY A 42 4.68 -6.89 5.27
CA GLY A 42 5.22 -8.18 4.87
C GLY A 42 4.05 -9.11 4.57
N ASP A 43 4.20 -9.90 3.52
CA ASP A 43 3.31 -10.92 2.98
C ASP A 43 2.92 -11.98 4.03
N SER A 44 2.21 -11.55 5.07
CA SER A 44 1.43 -12.43 5.90
C SER A 44 0.03 -12.31 5.35
N GLU A 45 -0.49 -13.40 4.81
CA GLU A 45 -1.92 -13.72 4.90
C GLU A 45 -2.32 -13.83 6.38
N GLU A 46 -2.07 -12.77 7.16
CA GLU A 46 -2.68 -12.58 8.45
C GLU A 46 -4.16 -12.53 8.12
N LYS A 47 -4.84 -13.63 8.45
CA LYS A 47 -6.26 -13.67 8.73
C LYS A 47 -6.54 -12.61 9.79
N LYS A 48 -6.54 -11.34 9.38
CA LYS A 48 -7.20 -10.30 10.16
C LYS A 48 -8.60 -10.85 10.38
N PRO A 49 -9.05 -10.97 11.63
CA PRO A 49 -10.41 -11.42 11.88
C PRO A 49 -11.34 -10.53 11.05
N GLU A 50 -12.27 -11.15 10.33
CA GLU A 50 -13.25 -10.44 9.51
C GLU A 50 -13.90 -9.38 10.43
N PRO A 51 -13.70 -8.09 10.14
CA PRO A 51 -14.12 -7.05 11.06
C PRO A 51 -15.64 -7.01 11.15
N ASP A 52 -16.20 -6.59 12.28
CA ASP A 52 -17.65 -6.66 12.53
C ASP A 52 -18.48 -5.92 11.45
N TRP A 53 -17.95 -4.85 10.88
CA TRP A 53 -18.57 -4.10 9.78
C TRP A 53 -18.68 -4.90 8.47
N MET A 54 -17.92 -5.99 8.34
CA MET A 54 -17.96 -6.87 7.18
C MET A 54 -19.24 -7.73 7.16
N LYS A 55 -19.96 -7.86 8.27
CA LYS A 55 -21.26 -8.55 8.30
C LYS A 55 -22.28 -7.92 7.35
N ASP A 56 -22.18 -6.60 7.14
CA ASP A 56 -23.04 -5.85 6.21
C ASP A 56 -22.45 -5.76 4.79
N SER A 57 -21.22 -6.29 4.58
CA SER A 57 -20.53 -6.19 3.28
C SER A 57 -21.23 -6.91 2.13
N GLY A 58 -22.22 -7.75 2.41
CA GLY A 58 -23.08 -8.36 1.39
C GLY A 58 -23.92 -7.33 0.61
N ASN A 59 -24.17 -6.15 1.19
CA ASN A 59 -24.87 -5.05 0.53
C ASN A 59 -23.92 -4.03 -0.14
N PHE A 60 -22.60 -4.22 0.00
CA PHE A 60 -21.64 -3.27 -0.52
C PHE A 60 -21.63 -3.31 -2.04
N ARG A 61 -21.52 -2.11 -2.64
CA ARG A 61 -21.42 -1.98 -4.09
C ARG A 61 -20.14 -2.62 -4.59
N GLU A 62 -20.23 -3.52 -5.57
CA GLU A 62 -19.06 -4.12 -6.21
C GLU A 62 -18.61 -3.28 -7.41
N ILE A 63 -17.33 -2.91 -7.44
CA ILE A 63 -16.67 -2.18 -8.52
C ILE A 63 -15.62 -3.10 -9.12
N ASP A 64 -15.88 -3.59 -10.33
CA ASP A 64 -14.89 -4.38 -11.07
C ASP A 64 -14.00 -3.46 -11.89
N ALA A 65 -12.76 -3.31 -11.44
CA ALA A 65 -11.77 -2.49 -12.11
C ALA A 65 -10.74 -3.31 -12.90
N ARG A 66 -10.94 -4.63 -13.06
CA ARG A 66 -10.06 -5.48 -13.90
C ARG A 66 -10.11 -5.08 -15.38
N LYS A 67 -11.25 -4.54 -15.81
CA LYS A 67 -11.46 -4.09 -17.20
C LYS A 67 -11.22 -2.61 -17.41
N SER A 68 -11.05 -1.83 -16.35
CA SER A 68 -10.94 -0.37 -16.41
C SER A 68 -9.49 0.03 -16.16
N GLY A 69 -8.88 0.77 -17.09
CA GLY A 69 -7.47 1.17 -17.00
C GLY A 69 -7.17 2.16 -15.87
N GLU A 70 -8.17 2.85 -15.35
CA GLU A 70 -8.04 3.93 -14.37
C GLU A 70 -8.88 3.66 -13.09
N PRO A 71 -8.53 2.63 -12.29
CA PRO A 71 -9.26 2.26 -11.07
C PRO A 71 -9.21 3.35 -9.99
N PHE A 72 -8.15 4.17 -9.98
CA PHE A 72 -7.87 5.08 -8.88
C PHE A 72 -8.92 6.19 -8.74
N ASP A 73 -9.20 6.95 -9.80
CA ASP A 73 -10.17 8.04 -9.79
C ASP A 73 -11.59 7.54 -9.49
N MET A 74 -12.01 6.42 -10.08
CA MET A 74 -13.33 5.85 -9.81
C MET A 74 -13.51 5.49 -8.34
N VAL A 75 -12.52 4.80 -7.77
CA VAL A 75 -12.58 4.31 -6.39
C VAL A 75 -12.49 5.44 -5.38
N THR A 76 -11.65 6.44 -5.66
CA THR A 76 -11.54 7.62 -4.79
C THR A 76 -12.78 8.50 -4.84
N ALA A 77 -13.40 8.68 -6.02
CA ALA A 77 -14.67 9.37 -6.16
C ALA A 77 -15.81 8.63 -5.43
N GLU A 78 -15.87 7.30 -5.55
CA GLU A 78 -16.86 6.50 -4.82
C GLU A 78 -16.67 6.64 -3.30
N PHE A 79 -15.42 6.55 -2.81
CA PHE A 79 -15.13 6.73 -1.39
C PHE A 79 -15.49 8.12 -0.85
N ASP A 80 -15.31 9.16 -1.66
CA ASP A 80 -15.68 10.52 -1.29
C ASP A 80 -17.21 10.65 -1.13
N GLY A 81 -17.96 10.01 -2.04
CA GLY A 81 -19.43 9.96 -2.02
C GLY A 81 -20.05 9.03 -0.97
N LEU A 82 -19.29 8.12 -0.36
CA LEU A 82 -19.81 7.23 0.69
C LEU A 82 -20.21 8.00 1.95
N SER A 83 -21.31 7.60 2.58
CA SER A 83 -21.69 8.08 3.91
C SER A 83 -20.92 7.33 5.01
N SER A 84 -20.91 7.93 6.20
CA SER A 84 -20.47 7.28 7.43
C SER A 84 -21.21 5.96 7.67
N GLY A 85 -20.47 4.85 7.73
CA GLY A 85 -21.06 3.52 7.91
C GLY A 85 -21.36 2.77 6.61
N GLU A 86 -21.05 3.33 5.45
CA GLU A 86 -21.15 2.65 4.16
C GLU A 86 -19.79 2.16 3.64
N GLY A 87 -19.84 1.26 2.66
CA GLY A 87 -18.65 0.68 2.05
C GLY A 87 -18.89 0.17 0.63
N PHE A 88 -17.80 -0.13 -0.06
CA PHE A 88 -17.81 -0.76 -1.37
C PHE A 88 -16.71 -1.84 -1.47
N VAL A 89 -16.83 -2.70 -2.48
CA VAL A 89 -15.88 -3.77 -2.78
C VAL A 89 -15.22 -3.49 -4.12
N LEU A 90 -13.90 -3.42 -4.14
CA LEU A 90 -13.10 -3.28 -5.35
C LEU A 90 -12.57 -4.66 -5.78
N ILE A 91 -12.95 -5.10 -6.98
CA ILE A 91 -12.47 -6.33 -7.62
C ILE A 91 -11.38 -5.98 -8.63
N GLN A 92 -10.24 -6.67 -8.51
CA GLN A 92 -9.05 -6.40 -9.31
C GLN A 92 -8.14 -7.63 -9.38
N SER A 93 -7.23 -7.65 -10.34
CA SER A 93 -6.34 -8.78 -10.56
C SER A 93 -5.12 -8.82 -9.63
N PHE A 94 -4.79 -7.72 -8.94
CA PHE A 94 -3.61 -7.62 -8.07
C PHE A 94 -3.88 -6.74 -6.83
N ARG A 95 -3.10 -6.88 -5.74
CA ARG A 95 -3.27 -6.03 -4.55
C ARG A 95 -2.92 -4.55 -4.84
N PRO A 96 -3.83 -3.59 -4.65
CA PRO A 96 -3.59 -2.19 -4.92
C PRO A 96 -3.06 -1.49 -3.67
N GLU A 97 -1.89 -1.91 -3.20
CA GLU A 97 -1.25 -1.32 -2.01
C GLU A 97 -1.24 0.23 -2.00
N PRO A 98 -0.95 0.93 -3.13
CA PRO A 98 -0.97 2.40 -3.15
C PRO A 98 -2.35 2.98 -2.85
N LEU A 99 -3.42 2.33 -3.31
CA LEU A 99 -4.79 2.78 -3.18
C LEU A 99 -5.30 2.54 -1.75
N ILE A 100 -4.98 1.37 -1.19
CA ILE A 100 -5.28 1.02 0.21
C ILE A 100 -4.65 2.07 1.13
N ALA A 101 -3.34 2.29 1.00
CA ALA A 101 -2.62 3.25 1.83
C ALA A 101 -3.15 4.69 1.70
N TYR A 102 -3.68 5.07 0.53
CA TYR A 102 -4.27 6.37 0.31
C TYR A 102 -5.62 6.53 1.02
N LEU A 103 -6.51 5.53 0.91
CA LEU A 103 -7.83 5.58 1.54
C LEU A 103 -7.77 5.39 3.07
N GLU A 104 -6.84 4.56 3.57
CA GLU A 104 -6.61 4.43 5.01
C GLU A 104 -6.19 5.74 5.65
N LYS A 105 -5.36 6.53 4.96
CA LYS A 105 -4.99 7.88 5.39
C LYS A 105 -6.17 8.85 5.42
N LYS A 106 -7.18 8.64 4.56
CA LYS A 106 -8.44 9.38 4.58
C LYS A 106 -9.42 8.89 5.67
N GLY A 107 -9.07 7.85 6.42
CA GLY A 107 -9.88 7.29 7.51
C GLY A 107 -10.73 6.09 7.11
N SER A 108 -10.48 5.46 5.96
CA SER A 108 -11.14 4.21 5.62
C SER A 108 -10.58 3.04 6.43
N GLN A 109 -11.43 2.10 6.80
CA GLN A 109 -11.00 0.75 7.15
C GLN A 109 -10.98 -0.13 5.91
N THR A 110 -9.95 -0.95 5.79
CA THR A 110 -9.73 -1.80 4.62
C THR A 110 -9.57 -3.26 4.99
N TYR A 111 -10.14 -4.13 4.17
CA TYR A 111 -9.93 -5.57 4.27
C TYR A 111 -9.69 -6.14 2.88
N VAL A 112 -8.64 -6.95 2.73
CA VAL A 112 -8.27 -7.57 1.44
C VAL A 112 -8.52 -9.06 1.52
N LYS A 113 -9.31 -9.58 0.59
CA LYS A 113 -9.58 -11.02 0.43
C LYS A 113 -9.06 -11.48 -0.92
N LYS A 114 -8.10 -12.41 -0.91
CA LYS A 114 -7.66 -13.10 -2.12
C LYS A 114 -8.66 -14.21 -2.42
N ILE A 115 -9.32 -14.14 -3.58
CA ILE A 115 -10.27 -15.16 -4.05
C ILE A 115 -9.55 -16.16 -4.96
N SER A 116 -8.65 -15.68 -5.81
CA SER A 116 -7.86 -16.49 -6.75
C SER A 116 -6.55 -15.76 -7.09
N GLU A 117 -5.71 -16.36 -7.95
CA GLU A 117 -4.46 -15.74 -8.39
C GLU A 117 -4.66 -14.42 -9.16
N ASP A 118 -5.76 -14.31 -9.90
CA ASP A 118 -6.16 -13.11 -10.67
C ASP A 118 -7.41 -12.42 -10.09
N GLU A 119 -7.80 -12.74 -8.84
CA GLU A 119 -8.95 -12.08 -8.22
C GLU A 119 -8.68 -11.73 -6.76
N TYR A 120 -8.59 -10.43 -6.53
CA TYR A 120 -8.52 -9.79 -5.23
C TYR A 120 -9.77 -8.94 -5.02
N ARG A 121 -10.44 -9.14 -3.90
CA ARG A 121 -11.56 -8.31 -3.44
C ARG A 121 -11.09 -7.45 -2.28
N VAL A 122 -11.14 -6.15 -2.45
CA VAL A 122 -10.72 -5.18 -1.44
C VAL A 122 -11.95 -4.44 -0.96
N TYR A 123 -12.28 -4.62 0.30
CA TYR A 123 -13.41 -4.02 0.97
C TYR A 123 -12.95 -2.71 1.60
N PHE A 124 -13.59 -1.61 1.20
CA PHE A 124 -13.39 -0.29 1.79
C PHE A 124 -14.62 0.06 2.61
N TYR A 125 -14.41 0.45 3.86
CA TYR A 125 -15.46 0.86 4.77
C TYR A 125 -15.13 2.23 5.34
N LYS A 126 -16.05 3.19 5.16
CA LYS A 126 -15.93 4.49 5.78
C LYS A 126 -16.46 4.36 7.21
N LYS A 127 -15.53 4.31 8.18
CA LYS A 127 -15.92 4.28 9.59
C LYS A 127 -16.81 5.48 9.85
N ALA A 128 -17.95 5.27 10.51
CA ALA A 128 -18.78 6.38 10.93
C ALA A 128 -17.91 7.33 11.78
N GLY A 129 -17.66 8.52 11.24
CA GLY A 129 -17.02 9.59 11.99
C GLY A 129 -17.93 9.89 13.16
N GLY A 130 -17.46 9.61 14.37
CA GLY A 130 -18.06 10.22 15.56
C GLY A 130 -17.72 11.70 15.49
N GLU A 131 -18.62 12.49 14.93
CA GLU A 131 -18.76 13.92 15.21
C GLU A 131 -19.81 14.11 16.32
#